data_AF-A0A7Z9BX34-F1
#
_entry.id   AF-A0A7Z9BX34-F1
#
_cell.length_a   1.000
_cell.length_b   1.000
_cell.length_c   1.000
_cell.angle_alpha   90.00
_cell.angle_beta   90.00
_cell.angle_gamma   90.00
#
_symmetry.space_group_name_H-M   'P 1'
#
loop_
_entity.id
_entity.type
_entity.pdbx_description
1 polymer ?
#
loop_
_entity_poly.entity_id
_entity_poly.type
_entity_poly.pdbx_seq_one_letter_code
_entity_poly.pdbx_strand_id
1 'polypeptide(L)'
;MRDKVIKICQALDWQGERDTWESPDGKEIPFIRFSKFIMPDNDDFNRYNIAVTIWAKNVSVEIIESCGECGPEIDSEDRWAMIKIYRIAKVSHAEFIERSNELIQQLEKTLYEKFTP
;
A
#
# COMPACT_ATOMS: atom_id res chain seq x y z
N MET A 1 -13.69 -5.39 -14.55
CA MET A 1 -12.66 -4.35 -14.38
C MET A 1 -11.65 -4.73 -13.31
N ARG A 2 -12.07 -5.07 -12.08
CA ARG A 2 -11.21 -5.56 -10.99
C ARG A 2 -10.21 -6.65 -11.41
N ASP A 3 -10.62 -7.67 -12.16
CA ASP A 3 -9.71 -8.75 -12.60
C ASP A 3 -8.59 -8.28 -13.52
N LYS A 4 -8.83 -7.23 -14.33
CA LYS A 4 -7.79 -6.63 -15.16
C LYS A 4 -6.75 -5.90 -14.30
N VAL A 5 -7.21 -5.19 -13.26
CA VAL A 5 -6.30 -4.57 -12.26
C VAL A 5 -5.45 -5.63 -11.58
N ILE A 6 -6.06 -6.75 -11.15
CA ILE A 6 -5.33 -7.87 -10.53
C ILE A 6 -4.25 -8.39 -11.47
N LYS A 7 -4.56 -8.61 -12.76
CA LYS A 7 -3.56 -9.07 -13.75
C LYS A 7 -2.41 -8.08 -13.94
N ILE A 8 -2.70 -6.78 -13.96
CA ILE A 8 -1.66 -5.75 -14.04
C ILE A 8 -0.76 -5.84 -12.80
N CYS A 9 -1.34 -5.94 -11.61
CA CYS A 9 -0.56 -5.99 -10.36
C CYS A 9 0.25 -7.28 -10.23
N GLN A 10 -0.27 -8.41 -10.71
CA GLN A 10 0.45 -9.69 -10.77
C GLN A 10 1.71 -9.61 -11.66
N ALA A 11 1.71 -8.73 -12.67
CA ALA A 11 2.87 -8.52 -13.54
C ALA A 11 3.97 -7.64 -12.89
N LEU A 12 3.71 -7.01 -11.74
CA LEU A 12 4.70 -6.19 -11.02
C LEU A 12 5.72 -7.05 -10.25
N ASP A 13 5.49 -8.35 -10.13
CA ASP A 13 6.28 -9.26 -9.27
C ASP A 13 6.32 -8.83 -7.79
N TRP A 14 5.22 -8.27 -7.32
CA TRP A 14 5.03 -7.87 -5.92
C TRP A 14 4.23 -8.94 -5.17
N GLN A 15 4.42 -9.02 -3.85
CA GLN A 15 3.70 -9.98 -3.01
C GLN A 15 2.23 -9.60 -2.93
N GLY A 16 1.35 -10.52 -3.32
CA GLY A 16 -0.10 -10.35 -3.26
C GLY A 16 -0.69 -10.95 -1.97
N GLU A 17 -1.48 -10.16 -1.25
CA GLU A 17 -2.24 -10.59 -0.06
C GLU A 17 -3.72 -10.27 -0.20
N ARG A 18 -4.56 -11.05 0.47
CA ARG A 18 -6.01 -10.82 0.58
C ARG A 18 -6.33 -10.72 2.05
N ASP A 19 -6.98 -9.63 2.43
CA ASP A 19 -7.29 -9.36 3.83
C ASP A 19 -8.51 -8.43 3.94
N THR A 20 -8.91 -8.12 5.16
CA THR A 20 -9.95 -7.15 5.49
C THR A 20 -9.34 -5.95 6.23
N TRP A 21 -9.94 -4.78 6.03
CA TRP A 21 -9.68 -3.60 6.83
C TRP A 21 -10.92 -3.27 7.63
N GLU A 22 -10.82 -3.21 8.95
CA GLU A 22 -11.93 -2.77 9.80
C GLU A 22 -12.07 -1.24 9.73
N SER A 23 -13.23 -0.77 9.30
CA SER A 23 -13.55 0.65 9.30
C SER A 23 -13.89 1.17 10.68
N PRO A 24 -13.85 2.50 10.92
CA PRO A 24 -14.20 3.09 12.22
C PRO A 24 -15.60 2.76 12.74
N ASP A 25 -16.52 2.33 11.86
CA ASP A 25 -17.86 1.85 12.22
C ASP A 25 -17.93 0.31 12.40
N GLY A 26 -16.79 -0.37 12.52
CA GLY A 26 -16.67 -1.79 12.80
C GLY A 26 -16.98 -2.70 11.60
N LYS A 27 -16.94 -2.20 10.36
CA LYS A 27 -17.20 -3.02 9.16
C LYS A 27 -15.89 -3.53 8.57
N GLU A 28 -15.85 -4.81 8.27
CA GLU A 28 -14.75 -5.41 7.53
C GLU A 28 -14.85 -5.10 6.03
N ILE A 29 -13.87 -4.36 5.51
CA ILE A 29 -13.76 -3.99 4.11
C ILE A 29 -12.70 -4.86 3.43
N PRO A 30 -13.07 -5.80 2.55
CA PRO A 30 -12.10 -6.66 1.90
C PRO A 30 -11.25 -5.90 0.88
N PHE A 31 -9.97 -6.24 0.83
CA PHE A 31 -9.03 -5.73 -0.17
C PHE A 31 -8.11 -6.83 -0.71
N ILE A 32 -7.45 -6.53 -1.82
CA ILE A 32 -6.30 -7.29 -2.32
C ILE A 32 -5.16 -6.30 -2.42
N ARG A 33 -4.04 -6.54 -1.74
CA ARG A 33 -2.88 -5.67 -1.79
C ARG A 33 -1.73 -6.37 -2.49
N PHE A 34 -1.07 -5.66 -3.38
CA PHE A 34 0.22 -6.06 -3.94
C PHE A 34 1.25 -5.11 -3.37
N SER A 35 2.25 -5.62 -2.68
CA SER A 35 3.26 -4.80 -2.01
C SER A 35 4.68 -5.33 -2.19
N LYS A 36 5.63 -4.41 -2.08
CA LYS A 36 7.06 -4.70 -2.07
C LYS A 36 7.69 -3.97 -0.88
N PHE A 37 8.35 -4.74 -0.02
CA PHE A 37 9.13 -4.20 1.09
C PHE A 37 10.28 -3.34 0.57
N ILE A 38 10.50 -2.23 1.23
CA ILE A 38 11.57 -1.28 0.96
C ILE A 38 12.22 -0.91 2.30
N MET A 39 13.54 -0.81 2.30
CA MET A 39 14.31 -0.36 3.45
C MET A 39 14.99 0.95 3.04
N PRO A 40 14.50 2.10 3.51
CA PRO A 40 15.17 3.36 3.25
C PRO A 40 16.49 3.43 4.01
N ASP A 41 17.52 4.04 3.42
CA ASP A 41 18.86 4.15 4.02
C ASP A 41 18.88 5.06 5.27
N ASN A 42 17.83 5.85 5.49
CA ASN A 42 17.74 6.87 6.53
C ASN A 42 16.83 6.48 7.72
N ASP A 43 16.25 5.28 7.72
CA ASP A 43 15.35 4.83 8.80
C ASP A 43 15.42 3.31 8.99
N ASP A 44 16.22 2.89 9.99
CA ASP A 44 16.41 1.49 10.38
C ASP A 44 15.32 0.96 11.32
N PHE A 45 14.44 1.83 11.83
CA PHE A 45 13.43 1.46 12.82
C PHE A 45 12.08 1.16 12.18
N ASN A 46 11.76 1.81 11.08
CA ASN A 46 10.49 1.68 10.41
C ASN A 46 10.58 0.71 9.21
N ARG A 47 9.49 -0.05 9.03
CA ARG A 47 9.29 -0.91 7.86
C ARG A 47 8.47 -0.16 6.83
N TYR A 48 8.98 -0.05 5.63
CA TYR A 48 8.29 0.63 4.54
C TYR A 48 7.88 -0.38 3.48
N ASN A 49 6.74 -0.11 2.85
CA ASN A 49 6.27 -0.88 1.71
C ASN A 49 5.69 0.06 0.67
N ILE A 50 6.02 -0.14 -0.59
CA ILE A 50 5.19 0.40 -1.68
C ILE A 50 4.04 -0.58 -1.93
N ALA A 51 2.84 -0.07 -2.19
CA ALA A 51 1.65 -0.88 -2.29
C ALA A 51 0.64 -0.37 -3.33
N VAL A 52 0.02 -1.32 -4.04
CA VAL A 52 -1.22 -1.12 -4.78
C VAL A 52 -2.33 -1.90 -4.07
N THR A 53 -3.31 -1.19 -3.51
CA THR A 53 -4.44 -1.80 -2.79
C THR A 53 -5.71 -1.72 -3.63
N ILE A 54 -6.27 -2.89 -3.98
CA ILE A 54 -7.50 -3.03 -4.77
C ILE A 54 -8.68 -3.19 -3.82
N TRP A 55 -9.46 -2.12 -3.70
CA TRP A 55 -10.71 -2.08 -2.96
C TRP A 55 -11.90 -2.49 -3.84
N ALA A 56 -13.07 -2.63 -3.22
CA ALA A 56 -14.32 -2.93 -3.93
C ALA A 56 -14.64 -1.93 -5.05
N LYS A 57 -14.38 -0.63 -4.83
CA LYS A 57 -14.79 0.47 -5.74
C LYS A 57 -13.64 1.29 -6.33
N ASN A 58 -12.41 1.09 -5.86
CA ASN A 58 -11.26 1.91 -6.25
C ASN A 58 -9.94 1.15 -6.09
N VAL A 59 -8.86 1.75 -6.58
CA VAL A 59 -7.47 1.33 -6.34
C VAL A 59 -6.75 2.46 -5.62
N SER A 60 -6.03 2.14 -4.57
CA SER A 60 -5.06 3.04 -3.94
C SER A 60 -3.65 2.68 -4.37
N VAL A 61 -2.80 3.69 -4.56
CA VAL A 61 -1.35 3.55 -4.76
C VAL A 61 -0.66 4.34 -3.65
N GLU A 62 0.11 3.65 -2.81
CA GLU A 62 0.51 4.13 -1.47
C GLU A 62 1.94 3.70 -1.12
N ILE A 63 2.64 4.51 -0.33
CA ILE A 63 3.79 4.10 0.47
C ILE A 63 3.29 3.95 1.91
N ILE A 64 3.51 2.80 2.52
CA ILE A 64 3.05 2.45 3.86
C ILE A 64 4.27 2.34 4.77
N GLU A 65 4.32 3.19 5.79
CA GLU A 65 5.27 3.15 6.89
C GLU A 65 4.64 2.44 8.08
N SER A 66 5.35 1.49 8.67
CA SER A 66 4.93 0.73 9.84
C SER A 66 6.07 0.67 10.85
N CYS A 67 5.81 1.04 12.11
CA CYS A 67 6.83 1.04 13.15
C CYS A 67 7.34 -0.37 13.45
N GLY A 68 8.64 -0.61 13.30
CA GLY A 68 9.27 -1.93 13.48
C GLY A 68 9.36 -2.37 14.94
N GLU A 69 9.24 -1.46 15.90
CA GLU A 69 9.18 -1.76 17.34
C GLU A 69 7.82 -2.33 17.78
N CYS A 70 6.87 -2.49 16.86
CA CYS A 70 5.60 -3.17 17.13
C CYS A 70 5.82 -4.68 17.27
N GLY A 71 6.39 -5.09 18.41
CA GLY A 71 6.36 -6.46 18.88
C GLY A 71 4.91 -6.97 19.03
N PRO A 72 4.71 -8.28 19.21
CA PRO A 72 3.39 -8.87 19.46
C PRO A 72 2.67 -8.32 20.70
N GLU A 73 3.37 -7.52 21.52
CA GLU A 73 2.88 -6.94 22.78
C GLU A 73 2.19 -5.58 22.62
N ILE A 74 2.32 -4.94 21.46
CA ILE A 74 1.56 -3.71 21.15
C ILE A 74 0.17 -4.12 20.68
N ASP A 75 -0.86 -3.63 21.38
CA ASP A 75 -2.26 -3.85 21.02
C ASP A 75 -2.54 -3.42 19.57
N SER A 76 -3.46 -4.12 18.94
CA SER A 76 -3.94 -3.88 17.59
C SER A 76 -4.29 -2.41 17.34
N GLU A 77 -5.01 -1.72 18.24
CA GLU A 77 -5.39 -0.31 18.07
C GLU A 77 -4.19 0.63 18.02
N ASP A 78 -3.24 0.49 18.94
CA ASP A 78 -2.02 1.31 18.99
C ASP A 78 -1.11 1.02 17.80
N ARG A 79 -1.05 -0.25 17.37
CA ARG A 79 -0.31 -0.65 16.16
C ARG A 79 -0.85 0.04 14.90
N TRP A 80 -2.19 0.18 14.78
CA TRP A 80 -2.80 0.90 13.65
C TRP A 80 -2.53 2.40 13.69
N ALA A 81 -2.57 3.01 14.88
CA ALA A 81 -2.26 4.43 15.06
C ALA A 81 -0.83 4.79 14.61
N MET A 82 0.08 3.81 14.62
CA MET A 82 1.47 3.97 14.23
C MET A 82 1.75 3.69 12.74
N ILE A 83 0.73 3.30 11.95
CA ILE A 83 0.88 3.15 10.49
C ILE A 83 0.64 4.49 9.82
N LYS A 84 1.63 4.97 9.05
CA LYS A 84 1.46 6.16 8.20
C LYS A 84 1.31 5.74 6.75
N ILE A 85 0.30 6.30 6.08
CA ILE A 85 0.00 6.03 4.67
C ILE A 85 0.26 7.29 3.86
N TYR A 86 1.26 7.25 2.99
CA TYR A 86 1.54 8.28 2.00
C TYR A 86 0.85 7.90 0.69
N ARG A 87 -0.36 8.42 0.49
CA ARG A 87 -1.17 8.10 -0.69
C ARG A 87 -0.76 8.95 -1.88
N ILE A 88 -0.31 8.28 -2.94
CA ILE A 88 0.00 8.89 -4.24
C ILE A 88 -1.29 9.10 -5.03
N ALA A 89 -2.16 8.09 -5.04
CA ALA A 89 -3.41 8.15 -5.79
C ALA A 89 -4.51 7.28 -5.18
N LYS A 90 -5.76 7.69 -5.41
CA LYS A 90 -6.96 6.87 -5.23
C LYS A 90 -7.88 7.08 -6.41
N VAL A 91 -7.96 6.08 -7.27
CA VAL A 91 -8.57 6.18 -8.60
C VAL A 91 -9.57 5.05 -8.82
N SER A 92 -10.45 5.20 -9.81
CA SER A 92 -11.34 4.10 -10.23
C SER A 92 -10.54 2.93 -10.82
N HIS A 93 -11.13 1.74 -10.91
CA HIS A 93 -10.47 0.61 -11.61
C HIS A 93 -10.17 0.92 -13.07
N ALA A 94 -11.03 1.70 -13.75
CA ALA A 94 -10.84 2.06 -15.15
C ALA A 94 -9.64 3.00 -15.34
N GLU A 95 -9.59 4.06 -14.54
CA GLU A 95 -8.49 5.01 -14.56
C GLU A 95 -7.15 4.34 -14.19
N PHE A 96 -7.14 3.43 -13.21
CA PHE A 96 -5.93 2.68 -12.89
C PHE A 96 -5.44 1.84 -14.07
N ILE A 97 -6.34 1.17 -14.81
CA ILE A 97 -5.95 0.38 -15.98
C ILE A 97 -5.28 1.25 -17.04
N GLU A 98 -5.80 2.46 -17.27
CA GLU A 98 -5.28 3.41 -18.25
C GLU A 98 -3.94 4.03 -17.82
N ARG A 99 -3.77 4.30 -16.52
CA ARG A 99 -2.66 5.10 -15.99
C ARG A 99 -1.69 4.32 -15.09
N SER A 100 -1.81 3.00 -14.98
CA SER A 100 -1.02 2.19 -14.05
C SER A 100 0.48 2.46 -14.12
N ASN A 101 1.07 2.47 -15.32
CA ASN A 101 2.50 2.76 -15.49
C ASN A 101 2.90 4.14 -14.95
N GLU A 102 2.11 5.18 -15.22
CA GLU A 102 2.34 6.54 -14.73
C GLU A 102 2.29 6.59 -13.20
N LEU A 103 1.28 5.96 -12.60
CA LEU A 103 1.08 5.93 -11.15
C LEU A 103 2.20 5.19 -10.43
N ILE A 104 2.69 4.08 -11.01
CA ILE A 104 3.82 3.32 -10.46
C ILE A 104 5.12 4.12 -10.57
N GLN A 105 5.37 4.81 -11.69
CA GLN A 105 6.53 5.69 -11.83
C GLN A 105 6.50 6.85 -10.83
N GLN A 106 5.34 7.44 -10.59
CA GLN A 106 5.18 8.50 -9.59
C GLN A 106 5.43 7.99 -8.16
N LEU A 107 5.01 6.76 -7.86
CA LEU A 107 5.28 6.09 -6.60
C LEU A 107 6.78 5.89 -6.38
N GLU A 108 7.47 5.32 -7.37
CA GLU A 108 8.92 5.13 -7.31
C GLU A 108 9.67 6.46 -7.20
N LYS A 109 9.29 7.47 -7.96
CA LYS A 109 9.88 8.81 -7.85
C LYS A 109 9.72 9.38 -6.44
N THR A 110 8.50 9.31 -5.88
CA THR A 110 8.23 9.80 -4.52
C THR A 110 9.04 9.05 -3.48
N LEU A 111 9.21 7.74 -3.68
CA LEU A 111 10.03 6.90 -2.84
C LEU A 111 11.48 7.41 -2.80
N TYR A 112 12.12 7.56 -3.96
CA TYR A 112 13.50 8.05 -4.05
C TYR A 112 13.66 9.45 -3.46
N GLU A 113 12.76 10.38 -3.78
CA GLU A 113 12.87 11.78 -3.35
C GLU A 113 12.70 11.98 -1.83
N LYS A 114 11.96 11.11 -1.16
CA LYS A 114 11.56 11.32 0.25
C LYS A 114 12.13 10.31 1.23
N PHE A 115 12.40 9.09 0.78
CA PHE A 115 12.80 7.97 1.65
C PHE A 115 14.17 7.40 1.28
N THR A 116 14.77 7.74 0.14
CA THR A 116 16.13 7.29 -0.22
C THR A 116 17.17 8.42 -0.40
N PRO A 117 17.09 9.60 0.27
CA PRO A 117 18.11 10.64 0.11
C PRO A 117 19.44 10.29 0.78
#